data_AF-A0A2T6LXK6-F1
#
_entry.id   AF-A0A2T6LXK6-F1
#
_cell.length_a   1.000
_cell.length_b   1.000
_cell.length_c   1.000
_cell.angle_alpha   90.00
_cell.angle_beta   90.00
_cell.angle_gamma   90.00
#
_symmetry.space_group_name_H-M   'P 1'
#
loop_
_entity.id
_entity.type
_entity.pdbx_description
1 polymer ?
#
loop_
_entity_poly.entity_id
_entity_poly.type
_entity_poly.pdbx_seq_one_letter_code
_entity_poly.pdbx_strand_id
1 'polypeptide(L)'
;MTDKPSLIESILASEAFQDKIARDMNEAFLRRLNRPGADGRAYRSFILDWLYLERPLFERFRGARYQVQFEGPAITIDGQDFPLGAYIYRKLEWAHIDPVRAHDLYEKLRAAVDAAVEEWRGQTPLKFLPAHPQRPFADRADADAKAAQAIHAFASPARKPEGDNDA
;
A
#
# COMPACT_ATOMS: atom_id res chain seq x y z
N MET A 1 -6.15 24.54 -31.71
CA MET A 1 -4.69 24.54 -31.88
C MET A 1 -4.15 23.41 -31.02
N THR A 2 -3.65 22.34 -31.63
CA THR A 2 -2.98 21.25 -30.89
C THR A 2 -1.57 21.71 -30.58
N ASP A 3 -1.28 21.94 -29.30
CA ASP A 3 0.06 22.29 -28.87
C ASP A 3 0.99 21.09 -29.13
N LYS A 4 2.13 21.33 -29.79
CA LYS A 4 3.09 20.24 -30.04
C LYS A 4 3.74 19.91 -28.70
N PRO A 5 3.81 18.61 -28.32
CA PRO A 5 4.48 18.23 -27.07
C PRO A 5 5.93 18.70 -27.11
N SER A 6 6.40 19.18 -25.97
CA SER A 6 7.78 19.57 -25.76
C SER A 6 8.74 18.40 -26.06
N LEU A 7 10.01 18.73 -26.29
CA LEU A 7 11.04 17.71 -26.50
C LEU A 7 11.12 16.72 -25.33
N ILE A 8 10.93 17.22 -24.09
CA ILE A 8 10.91 16.38 -22.88
C ILE A 8 9.72 15.43 -22.91
N GLU A 9 8.51 15.94 -23.17
CA GLU A 9 7.31 15.10 -23.26
C GLU A 9 7.43 14.06 -24.37
N SER A 10 8.04 14.42 -25.50
CA SER A 10 8.28 13.51 -26.63
C SER A 10 9.29 12.39 -26.29
N ILE A 11 10.35 12.72 -25.54
CA ILE A 11 11.31 11.72 -25.03
C ILE A 11 10.64 10.82 -23.99
N LEU A 12 9.91 11.40 -23.04
CA LEU A 12 9.17 10.65 -22.02
C LEU A 12 8.15 9.71 -22.64
N ALA A 13 7.44 10.13 -23.69
CA ALA A 13 6.46 9.31 -24.41
C ALA A 13 7.08 8.33 -25.42
N SER A 14 8.39 8.37 -25.66
CA SER A 14 9.03 7.47 -26.62
C SER A 14 9.06 6.03 -26.12
N GLU A 15 8.77 5.08 -27.02
CA GLU A 15 8.77 3.64 -26.72
C GLU A 15 10.12 3.18 -26.15
N ALA A 16 11.23 3.63 -26.75
CA ALA A 16 12.57 3.29 -26.28
C ALA A 16 12.86 3.74 -24.84
N PHE A 17 12.35 4.91 -24.44
CA PHE A 17 12.49 5.41 -23.07
C PHE A 17 11.58 4.67 -22.10
N GLN A 18 10.33 4.41 -22.48
CA GLN A 18 9.37 3.62 -21.69
C GLN A 18 9.88 2.18 -21.47
N ASP A 19 10.41 1.54 -22.51
CA ASP A 19 11.01 0.20 -22.43
C ASP A 19 12.23 0.17 -21.52
N LYS A 20 13.07 1.21 -21.59
CA LYS A 20 14.23 1.33 -20.71
C LYS A 20 13.80 1.48 -19.25
N ILE A 21 12.84 2.36 -18.95
CA ILE A 21 12.30 2.50 -17.60
C ILE A 21 11.67 1.19 -17.13
N ALA A 22 10.84 0.56 -17.95
CA ALA A 22 10.18 -0.70 -17.62
C ALA A 22 11.20 -1.78 -17.31
N ARG A 23 12.28 -1.89 -18.10
CA ARG A 23 13.38 -2.82 -17.84
C ARG A 23 14.06 -2.54 -16.49
N ASP A 24 14.47 -1.30 -16.26
CA ASP A 24 15.17 -0.90 -15.02
C ASP A 24 14.28 -1.17 -13.78
N MET A 25 12.98 -0.89 -13.90
CA MET A 25 11.97 -1.18 -12.87
C MET A 25 11.79 -2.68 -12.65
N ASN A 26 11.63 -3.45 -13.71
CA ASN A 26 11.44 -4.91 -13.65
C ASN A 26 12.65 -5.59 -13.01
N GLU A 27 13.87 -5.22 -13.39
CA GLU A 27 15.08 -5.76 -12.77
C GLU A 27 15.16 -5.41 -11.29
N ALA A 28 14.89 -4.16 -10.91
CA ALA A 28 14.88 -3.74 -9.51
C ALA A 28 13.81 -4.49 -8.71
N PHE A 29 12.67 -4.75 -9.32
CA PHE A 29 11.58 -5.51 -8.71
C PHE A 29 11.95 -6.98 -8.52
N LEU A 30 12.48 -7.65 -9.55
CA LEU A 30 12.96 -9.03 -9.48
C LEU A 30 14.07 -9.18 -8.43
N ARG A 31 15.00 -8.22 -8.33
CA ARG A 31 16.02 -8.22 -7.26
C ARG A 31 15.41 -8.22 -5.86
N ARG A 32 14.34 -7.46 -5.62
CA ARG A 32 13.63 -7.43 -4.33
C ARG A 32 12.90 -8.73 -4.06
N LEU A 33 12.23 -9.30 -5.07
CA LEU A 33 11.54 -10.59 -4.95
C LEU A 33 12.50 -11.76 -4.70
N ASN A 34 13.69 -11.73 -5.28
CA ASN A 34 14.70 -12.77 -5.10
C ASN A 34 15.53 -12.62 -3.83
N ARG A 35 15.34 -11.53 -3.07
CA ARG A 35 16.07 -11.29 -1.83
C ARG A 35 15.82 -12.44 -0.84
N PRO A 36 16.84 -12.98 -0.17
CA PRO A 36 16.65 -13.94 0.91
C PRO A 36 16.11 -13.24 2.17
N GLY A 37 15.58 -14.04 3.11
CA GLY A 37 15.16 -13.55 4.43
C GLY A 37 13.76 -12.93 4.45
N ALA A 38 13.49 -12.19 5.53
CA ALA A 38 12.15 -11.69 5.87
C ALA A 38 11.61 -10.70 4.84
N ASP A 39 12.42 -9.75 4.38
CA ASP A 39 12.03 -8.78 3.34
C ASP A 39 11.59 -9.46 2.05
N GLY A 40 12.38 -10.40 1.53
CA GLY A 40 12.01 -11.10 0.30
C GLY A 40 10.75 -11.92 0.46
N ARG A 41 10.54 -12.57 1.62
CA ARG A 41 9.28 -13.23 1.95
C ARG A 41 8.12 -12.25 1.98
N ALA A 42 8.31 -11.05 2.55
CA ALA A 42 7.30 -10.01 2.60
C ALA A 42 6.95 -9.50 1.20
N TYR A 43 7.95 -9.21 0.35
CA TYR A 43 7.72 -8.82 -1.04
C TYR A 43 6.97 -9.89 -1.83
N ARG A 44 7.39 -11.16 -1.72
CA ARG A 44 6.70 -12.28 -2.39
C ARG A 44 5.27 -12.45 -1.91
N SER A 45 5.03 -12.33 -0.60
CA SER A 45 3.68 -12.41 -0.05
C SER A 45 2.79 -11.28 -0.54
N PHE A 46 3.34 -10.07 -0.70
CA PHE A 46 2.61 -8.91 -1.19
C PHE A 46 2.17 -9.04 -2.66
N ILE A 47 3.03 -9.59 -3.53
CA ILE A 47 2.69 -9.76 -4.96
C ILE A 47 1.73 -10.92 -5.22
N LEU A 48 1.63 -11.93 -4.34
CA LEU A 48 0.68 -13.03 -4.54
C LEU A 48 -0.75 -12.53 -4.76
N ASP A 49 -1.14 -11.46 -4.07
CA ASP A 49 -2.46 -10.84 -4.22
C ASP A 49 -2.69 -10.24 -5.62
N TRP A 50 -1.62 -9.79 -6.28
CA TRP A 50 -1.67 -9.21 -7.62
C TRP A 50 -1.76 -10.28 -8.71
N LEU A 51 -1.27 -11.49 -8.43
CA LEU A 51 -1.27 -12.62 -9.36
C LEU A 51 -2.55 -13.45 -9.30
N TYR A 52 -3.42 -13.19 -8.32
CA TYR A 52 -4.67 -13.95 -8.14
C TYR A 52 -5.80 -13.47 -9.06
N LEU A 53 -5.77 -12.20 -9.47
CA LEU A 53 -6.82 -11.59 -10.29
C LEU A 53 -6.44 -11.60 -11.78
N GLU A 54 -7.44 -11.75 -12.65
CA GLU A 54 -7.26 -11.62 -14.10
C GLU A 54 -6.96 -10.17 -14.49
N ARG A 55 -7.62 -9.21 -13.82
CA ARG A 55 -7.40 -7.77 -13.99
C ARG A 55 -6.29 -7.29 -13.06
N PRO A 56 -5.48 -6.30 -13.46
CA PRO A 56 -4.49 -5.70 -12.57
C PRO A 56 -5.19 -5.09 -11.35
N LEU A 57 -4.55 -5.20 -10.18
CA LEU A 57 -5.04 -4.59 -8.95
C LEU A 57 -4.89 -3.07 -9.05
N PHE A 58 -6.01 -2.34 -8.95
CA PHE A 58 -6.02 -0.87 -8.90
C PHE A 58 -5.78 -0.36 -7.48
N GLU A 59 -6.52 -0.88 -6.51
CA GLU A 59 -6.39 -0.50 -5.09
C GLU A 59 -6.89 -1.62 -4.18
N ARG A 60 -6.43 -1.67 -2.93
CA ARG A 60 -6.92 -2.64 -1.95
C ARG A 60 -7.10 -2.04 -0.56
N PHE A 61 -8.25 -2.34 0.05
CA PHE A 61 -8.51 -2.09 1.46
C PHE A 61 -8.69 -3.40 2.21
N ARG A 62 -8.06 -3.52 3.38
CA ARG A 62 -8.16 -4.71 4.22
C ARG A 62 -8.53 -4.31 5.66
N GLY A 63 -9.77 -4.58 6.03
CA GLY A 63 -10.22 -4.53 7.41
C GLY A 63 -10.12 -5.90 8.10
N ALA A 64 -10.48 -5.95 9.38
CA ALA A 64 -10.47 -7.19 10.16
C ALA A 64 -11.47 -8.26 9.65
N ARG A 65 -12.58 -7.82 9.05
CA ARG A 65 -13.68 -8.69 8.61
C ARG A 65 -13.84 -8.75 7.09
N TYR A 66 -13.52 -7.66 6.40
CA TYR A 66 -13.73 -7.50 4.96
C TYR A 66 -12.43 -7.09 4.29
N GLN A 67 -12.23 -7.59 3.08
CA GLN A 67 -11.20 -7.13 2.16
C GLN A 67 -11.88 -6.70 0.86
N VAL A 68 -11.46 -5.59 0.29
CA VAL A 68 -11.98 -5.08 -0.99
C VAL A 68 -10.80 -4.88 -1.92
N GLN A 69 -10.90 -5.44 -3.13
CA GLN A 69 -9.92 -5.29 -4.20
C GLN A 69 -10.60 -4.64 -5.39
N PHE A 70 -10.10 -3.49 -5.81
CA PHE A 70 -10.58 -2.75 -6.97
C PHE A 70 -9.79 -3.15 -8.21
N GLU A 71 -10.51 -3.39 -9.31
CA GLU A 71 -9.93 -3.86 -10.56
C GLU A 71 -9.56 -2.68 -11.46
N GLY A 72 -8.38 -2.78 -12.06
CA GLY A 72 -7.90 -1.84 -13.07
C GLY A 72 -7.91 -2.43 -14.49
N PRO A 73 -7.33 -1.69 -15.46
CA PRO A 73 -6.83 -0.32 -15.33
C PRO A 73 -7.95 0.67 -15.01
N ALA A 74 -7.65 1.72 -14.23
CA ALA A 74 -8.64 2.76 -13.99
C ALA A 74 -8.96 3.53 -15.28
N ILE A 75 -10.21 3.95 -15.40
CA ILE A 75 -10.66 4.90 -16.43
C ILE A 75 -10.77 6.27 -15.77
N THR A 76 -10.02 7.25 -16.27
CA THR A 76 -10.08 8.62 -15.75
C THR A 76 -11.13 9.43 -16.52
N ILE A 77 -12.11 10.00 -15.83
CA ILE A 77 -13.15 10.90 -16.37
C ILE A 77 -13.19 12.13 -15.48
N ASP A 78 -13.06 13.33 -16.07
CA ASP A 78 -13.08 14.61 -15.35
C ASP A 78 -12.13 14.68 -14.14
N GLY A 79 -10.97 14.00 -14.26
CA GLY A 79 -9.95 13.94 -13.21
C GLY A 79 -10.24 12.95 -12.08
N GLN A 80 -11.32 12.16 -12.17
CA GLN A 80 -11.64 11.08 -11.24
C GLN A 80 -11.31 9.73 -11.85
N ASP A 81 -10.72 8.85 -11.04
CA ASP A 81 -10.37 7.49 -11.44
C ASP A 81 -11.48 6.49 -11.08
N PHE A 82 -11.95 5.76 -12.10
CA PHE A 82 -12.99 4.75 -11.97
C PHE A 82 -12.39 3.34 -12.10
N PRO A 83 -12.56 2.46 -11.10
CA PRO A 83 -12.20 1.05 -11.25
C PRO A 83 -13.13 0.34 -12.24
N LEU A 84 -12.66 -0.74 -12.85
CA LEU A 84 -13.47 -1.59 -13.75
C LEU A 84 -14.43 -2.53 -13.02
N GLY A 85 -14.39 -2.53 -11.69
CA GLY A 85 -15.14 -3.42 -10.83
C GLY A 85 -14.42 -3.59 -9.50
N ALA A 86 -14.99 -4.42 -8.63
CA ALA A 86 -14.31 -4.82 -7.41
C ALA A 86 -14.78 -6.17 -6.89
N TYR A 87 -13.90 -6.83 -6.16
CA TYR A 87 -14.22 -7.99 -5.34
C TYR A 87 -14.25 -7.63 -3.86
N ILE A 88 -15.35 -7.98 -3.20
CA ILE A 88 -15.51 -7.89 -1.74
C ILE A 88 -15.38 -9.31 -1.18
N TYR A 89 -14.42 -9.50 -0.28
CA TYR A 89 -14.13 -10.76 0.38
C TYR A 89 -14.52 -10.71 1.85
N ARG A 90 -15.07 -11.82 2.34
CA ARG A 90 -15.32 -12.09 3.76
C ARG A 90 -15.05 -13.57 4.05
N LYS A 91 -13.98 -13.87 4.78
CA LYS A 91 -13.53 -15.26 5.01
C LYS A 91 -13.34 -16.01 3.68
N LEU A 92 -14.19 -16.99 3.38
CA LEU A 92 -14.20 -17.78 2.14
C LEU A 92 -15.29 -17.33 1.15
N GLU A 93 -16.06 -16.30 1.51
CA GLU A 93 -17.12 -15.73 0.68
C GLU A 93 -16.57 -14.56 -0.13
N TRP A 94 -17.06 -14.39 -1.36
CA TRP A 94 -16.75 -13.23 -2.19
C TRP A 94 -17.96 -12.78 -3.01
N ALA A 95 -17.98 -11.49 -3.35
CA ALA A 95 -18.94 -10.89 -4.27
C ALA A 95 -18.22 -9.95 -5.23
N HIS A 96 -18.63 -9.96 -6.50
CA HIS A 96 -18.18 -8.99 -7.50
C HIS A 96 -19.20 -7.86 -7.62
N ILE A 97 -18.72 -6.63 -7.84
CA ILE A 97 -19.55 -5.45 -8.07
C ILE A 97 -19.12 -4.71 -9.33
N ASP A 98 -20.09 -4.11 -10.01
CA ASP A 98 -19.90 -3.32 -11.23
C ASP A 98 -19.09 -2.02 -10.99
N PRO A 99 -18.56 -1.38 -12.05
CA PRO A 99 -17.78 -0.15 -11.94
C PRO A 99 -18.43 0.99 -11.14
N VAL A 100 -19.76 1.17 -11.24
CA VAL A 100 -20.46 2.28 -10.58
C VAL A 100 -20.50 2.05 -9.07
N ARG A 101 -20.86 0.84 -8.65
CA ARG A 101 -20.84 0.45 -7.23
C ARG A 101 -19.41 0.39 -6.69
N ALA A 102 -18.45 -0.04 -7.50
CA ALA A 102 -17.05 -0.07 -7.14
C ALA A 102 -16.53 1.35 -6.87
N HIS A 103 -16.80 2.32 -7.75
CA HIS A 103 -16.41 3.70 -7.53
C HIS A 103 -17.04 4.31 -6.26
N ASP A 104 -18.34 4.10 -6.02
CA ASP A 104 -19.00 4.55 -4.78
C ASP A 104 -18.34 3.98 -3.52
N LEU A 105 -18.02 2.68 -3.51
CA LEU A 105 -17.33 2.05 -2.38
C LEU A 105 -15.88 2.53 -2.26
N TYR A 106 -15.18 2.75 -3.38
CA TYR A 106 -13.81 3.25 -3.44
C TYR A 106 -13.68 4.60 -2.74
N GLU A 107 -14.53 5.57 -3.10
CA GLU A 107 -14.55 6.91 -2.50
C GLU A 107 -14.85 6.86 -1.00
N LYS A 108 -15.82 6.05 -0.59
CA LYS A 108 -16.16 5.86 0.84
C LYS A 108 -14.99 5.30 1.64
N LEU A 109 -14.26 4.33 1.09
CA LEU A 109 -13.12 3.72 1.79
C LEU A 109 -11.93 4.68 1.87
N ARG A 110 -11.66 5.47 0.84
CA ARG A 110 -10.63 6.52 0.88
C ARG A 110 -10.95 7.57 1.95
N ALA A 111 -12.17 8.10 1.92
CA ALA A 111 -12.63 9.07 2.91
C ALA A 111 -12.57 8.51 4.34
N ALA A 112 -12.89 7.22 4.52
CA ALA A 112 -12.78 6.56 5.83
C ALA A 112 -11.32 6.43 6.30
N VAL A 113 -10.37 6.16 5.41
CA VAL A 113 -8.94 6.16 5.74
C VAL A 113 -8.47 7.56 6.15
N ASP A 114 -8.81 8.58 5.36
CA ASP A 114 -8.42 9.96 5.65
C ASP A 114 -9.00 10.42 7.00
N ALA A 115 -10.28 10.16 7.26
CA ALA A 115 -10.93 10.50 8.51
C ALA A 115 -10.25 9.82 9.71
N ALA A 116 -9.94 8.53 9.61
CA ALA A 116 -9.28 7.78 10.69
C ALA A 116 -7.87 8.30 10.98
N VAL A 117 -7.11 8.66 9.94
CA VAL A 117 -5.75 9.19 10.09
C VAL A 117 -5.79 10.60 10.69
N GLU A 118 -6.72 11.45 10.24
CA GLU A 118 -6.90 12.80 10.77
C GLU A 118 -7.32 12.80 12.25
N GLU A 119 -8.26 11.94 12.63
CA GLU A 119 -8.66 11.76 14.03
C GLU A 119 -7.47 11.35 14.92
N TRP A 120 -6.71 10.34 14.49
CA TRP A 120 -5.54 9.85 15.24
C TRP A 120 -4.43 10.91 15.33
N ARG A 121 -4.19 11.66 14.25
CA ARG A 121 -3.20 12.75 14.23
C ARG A 121 -3.59 13.91 15.14
N GLY A 122 -4.89 14.18 15.29
CA GLY A 122 -5.39 15.17 16.25
C GLY A 122 -4.96 14.89 17.70
N GLN A 123 -4.71 13.63 18.03
CA GLN A 123 -4.24 13.17 19.34
C GLN A 123 -2.70 13.02 19.40
N THR A 124 -2.05 12.89 18.25
CA THR A 124 -0.60 12.64 18.13
C THR A 124 -0.01 13.56 17.05
N PRO A 125 0.52 14.75 17.40
CA PRO A 125 1.05 15.67 16.40
C PRO A 125 2.24 15.06 15.67
N LEU A 126 2.14 15.01 14.34
CA LEU A 126 3.20 14.52 13.46
C LEU A 126 3.86 15.68 12.70
N LYS A 127 5.19 15.58 12.51
CA LYS A 127 5.91 16.42 11.56
C LYS A 127 5.98 15.72 10.20
N PHE A 128 5.25 16.24 9.22
CA PHE A 128 5.40 15.80 7.84
C PHE A 128 6.76 16.26 7.30
N LEU A 129 7.48 15.33 6.66
CA LEU A 129 8.75 15.59 5.98
C LEU A 129 8.50 15.63 4.46
N PRO A 130 9.29 16.40 3.70
CA PRO A 130 9.24 16.36 2.24
C PRO A 130 9.38 14.93 1.73
N ALA A 131 8.61 14.58 0.70
CA ALA A 131 8.66 13.27 0.08
C ALA A 131 10.01 13.08 -0.64
N HIS A 132 11.00 12.55 0.07
CA HIS A 132 12.23 12.08 -0.57
C HIS A 132 11.95 10.71 -1.22
N PRO A 133 12.31 10.48 -2.51
CA PRO A 133 12.07 9.20 -3.21
C PRO A 133 12.67 7.99 -2.50
N GLN A 134 13.69 8.23 -1.68
CA GLN A 134 14.31 7.24 -0.81
C GLN A 134 14.05 7.65 0.64
N ARG A 135 13.45 6.76 1.42
CA ARG A 135 13.31 6.91 2.88
C ARG A 135 14.33 5.98 3.58
N PRO A 136 15.65 6.26 3.51
CA PRO A 136 16.64 5.35 4.08
C PRO A 136 16.62 5.40 5.61
N PHE A 137 16.77 4.23 6.23
CA PHE A 137 17.26 4.15 7.61
C PHE A 137 18.78 4.34 7.57
N ALA A 138 19.32 5.29 8.34
CA ALA A 138 20.75 5.55 8.38
C ALA A 138 21.55 4.33 8.89
N ASP A 139 21.02 3.65 9.90
CA ASP A 139 21.41 2.29 10.29
C ASP A 139 20.16 1.43 10.40
N ARG A 140 20.01 0.49 9.46
CA ARG A 140 18.83 -0.37 9.38
C ARG A 140 18.81 -1.45 10.47
N ALA A 141 19.95 -2.03 10.81
CA ALA A 141 19.99 -3.12 11.79
C ALA A 141 19.61 -2.59 13.17
N ASP A 142 20.13 -1.41 13.54
CA ASP A 142 19.75 -0.71 14.76
C ASP A 142 18.26 -0.29 14.73
N ALA A 143 17.76 0.24 13.61
CA ALA A 143 16.35 0.61 13.48
C ALA A 143 15.40 -0.59 13.64
N ASP A 144 15.69 -1.72 13.01
CA ASP A 144 14.90 -2.95 13.10
C ASP A 144 14.94 -3.51 14.54
N ALA A 145 16.10 -3.47 15.22
CA ALA A 145 16.24 -3.89 16.61
C ALA A 145 15.44 -3.00 17.57
N LYS A 146 15.49 -1.67 17.41
CA LYS A 146 14.69 -0.71 18.18
C LYS A 146 13.18 -0.92 17.97
N ALA A 147 12.77 -1.15 16.72
CA ALA A 147 11.38 -1.45 16.40
C ALA A 147 10.92 -2.74 17.10
N ALA A 148 11.71 -3.81 17.05
CA ALA A 148 11.41 -5.05 17.74
C ALA A 148 11.27 -4.86 19.25
N GLN A 149 12.18 -4.12 19.89
CA GLN A 149 12.11 -3.79 21.32
C GLN A 149 10.84 -3.02 21.67
N ALA A 150 10.48 -1.99 20.88
CA ALA A 150 9.26 -1.22 21.09
C ALA A 150 8.00 -2.07 20.95
N ILE A 151 7.94 -2.95 19.94
CA ILE A 151 6.82 -3.89 19.74
C ILE A 151 6.72 -4.85 20.93
N HIS A 152 7.84 -5.40 21.40
CA HIS A 152 7.84 -6.31 22.56
C HIS A 152 7.39 -5.60 23.85
N ALA A 153 7.84 -4.36 24.08
CA ALA A 153 7.44 -3.58 25.24
C ALA A 153 5.94 -3.26 25.23
N PHE A 154 5.39 -2.95 24.05
CA PHE A 154 3.95 -2.73 23.88
C PHE A 154 3.13 -4.01 24.06
N ALA A 155 3.61 -5.13 23.50
CA ALA A 155 2.87 -6.41 23.52
C ALA A 155 2.95 -7.16 24.85
N SER A 156 3.92 -6.84 25.70
CA SER A 156 4.03 -7.46 27.03
C SER A 156 3.01 -6.81 27.97
N PRO A 157 2.03 -7.55 28.51
CA PRO A 157 1.13 -6.99 29.52
C PRO A 157 1.97 -6.55 30.73
N ALA A 158 1.82 -5.30 31.15
CA ALA A 158 2.44 -4.81 32.38
C ALA A 158 2.18 -5.84 33.50
N ARG A 159 3.24 -6.48 33.98
CA ARG A 159 3.21 -7.41 35.10
C ARG A 159 2.51 -6.67 36.25
N LYS A 160 1.26 -7.04 36.57
CA LYS A 160 0.64 -6.57 37.81
C LYS A 160 1.62 -6.92 38.94
N PRO A 161 1.98 -5.99 39.83
CA PRO A 161 2.64 -6.40 41.06
C PRO A 161 1.63 -7.27 41.80
N GLU A 162 1.84 -8.58 41.81
CA GLU A 162 1.28 -9.42 42.87
C GLU A 162 1.94 -8.92 44.14
N GLY A 163 1.13 -8.23 44.94
CA GLY A 163 1.53 -7.78 46.26
C GLY A 163 1.95 -8.97 47.10
N ASP A 164 2.93 -8.71 47.96
CA ASP A 164 3.18 -9.48 49.17
C ASP A 164 1.84 -9.93 49.77
N ASN A 165 1.72 -11.23 49.96
CA ASN A 165 0.82 -11.78 50.94
C ASN A 165 1.67 -12.65 51.85
N ASP A 166 2.40 -11.98 52.76
CA ASP A 166 2.70 -12.52 54.07
C ASP A 166 1.37 -12.65 54.85
N ALA A 167 0.92 -13.89 55.03
CA ALA A 167 0.09 -14.33 56.17
C ALA A 167 0.00 -15.87 56.19
#